data_AF-A0A2P8DFD3-F1
#
_entry.id   AF-A0A2P8DFD3-F1
#
_cell.length_a   1.000
_cell.length_b   1.000
_cell.length_c   1.000
_cell.angle_alpha   90.00
_cell.angle_beta   90.00
_cell.angle_gamma   90.00
#
_symmetry.space_group_name_H-M   'P 1'
#
loop_
_entity.id
_entity.type
_entity.pdbx_description
1 polymer ?
#
loop_
_entity_poly.entity_id
_entity_poly.type
_entity_poly.pdbx_seq_one_letter_code
_entity_poly.pdbx_strand_id
1 'polypeptide(L)'
;MPRSSRPHAPRRPAARLRSDIGAGIAEYSAVVILVGVLAAGLTAAVLNTSFTASVTAAVCELTGGDCEEPAPEPDDGGGDRDEVYGKPDKPDSGSGGGSPNQPPAPGRPDDEAFESAEDDIEAIKEYLNDDSDWYNPGSWGKPTAPEEIMKDMTAEELAALYHSLSADEIRELLDQDGVREITLRKLDIDNLRRLHQIAPDKIEPSFADIEDDVKKKSPEHRSNDLAYGEVPGGRLYPEKGEISSDDIEQGGLGDCWWLSGFGAVADTDPEIIRDMIKPNSNGTYTVEFPDGESVTVTPDLVMGEDGSAEFADPGSDAVMWPAILEKAYAEKEGSFGEIEGGFPSDAMETITGHDSEEHDPGDVSESQINEWATGDPKTAVSVTTKPEDDADGERYKDDTLVPGHAYIVKGAKDGRVTLYNPWGHEVSVTMDEFQSHLQSVDTNSLGKD
;
A
#
# COMPACT_ATOMS: atom_id res chain seq x y z
N MET A 1 37.77 -21.15 50.40
CA MET A 1 36.64 -22.10 50.46
C MET A 1 35.35 -21.31 50.26
N PRO A 2 34.70 -21.36 49.09
CA PRO A 2 33.43 -20.69 48.89
C PRO A 2 32.26 -21.60 49.32
N ARG A 3 31.22 -21.00 49.90
CA ARG A 3 29.97 -21.67 50.28
C ARG A 3 29.02 -21.69 49.09
N SER A 4 28.31 -22.81 48.96
CA SER A 4 27.47 -23.19 47.82
C SER A 4 26.22 -22.33 47.68
N SER A 5 25.93 -21.89 46.45
CA SER A 5 24.62 -21.36 46.05
C SER A 5 23.80 -22.50 45.43
N ARG A 6 22.56 -22.70 45.89
CA ARG A 6 21.58 -23.62 45.29
C ARG A 6 20.71 -22.89 44.25
N PRO A 7 20.18 -23.59 43.23
CA PRO A 7 19.57 -22.98 42.05
C PRO A 7 18.10 -22.56 42.24
N HIS A 8 17.70 -21.53 41.49
CA HIS A 8 16.32 -21.04 41.35
C HIS A 8 15.47 -21.99 40.49
N ALA A 9 14.24 -22.23 40.94
CA ALA A 9 13.18 -22.91 40.19
C ALA A 9 12.29 -21.88 39.45
N PRO A 10 11.73 -22.22 38.26
CA PRO A 10 10.93 -21.31 37.46
C PRO A 10 9.52 -21.10 38.03
N ARG A 11 9.03 -19.85 37.97
CA ARG A 11 7.65 -19.47 38.33
C ARG A 11 6.72 -19.67 37.14
N ARG A 12 5.65 -20.44 37.34
CA ARG A 12 4.49 -20.53 36.43
C ARG A 12 3.57 -19.31 36.61
N PRO A 13 2.90 -18.82 35.55
CA PRO A 13 1.90 -17.76 35.67
C PRO A 13 0.60 -18.28 36.29
N ALA A 14 0.00 -17.45 37.14
CA ALA A 14 -1.21 -17.77 37.88
C ALA A 14 -2.47 -17.46 37.06
N ALA A 15 -3.24 -18.50 36.72
CA ALA A 15 -4.64 -18.37 36.37
C ALA A 15 -5.47 -17.94 37.60
N ARG A 16 -6.39 -16.98 37.45
CA ARG A 16 -7.52 -16.83 38.37
C ARG A 16 -8.83 -16.67 37.61
N LEU A 17 -9.80 -17.40 38.13
CA LEU A 17 -11.13 -17.68 37.64
C LEU A 17 -12.06 -16.47 37.68
N ARG A 18 -13.01 -16.48 36.74
CA ARG A 18 -14.35 -15.89 36.83
C ARG A 18 -15.11 -16.34 38.09
N SER A 19 -15.89 -15.43 38.66
CA SER A 19 -17.12 -15.78 39.37
C SER A 19 -18.17 -14.68 39.15
N ASP A 20 -19.18 -14.98 38.34
CA ASP A 20 -20.47 -14.31 38.34
C ASP A 20 -21.22 -14.60 39.64
N ILE A 21 -21.90 -13.61 40.23
CA ILE A 21 -23.31 -13.68 40.70
C ILE A 21 -23.87 -12.24 40.71
N GLY A 22 -24.97 -12.01 39.99
CA GLY A 22 -25.64 -10.72 39.87
C GLY A 22 -26.70 -10.43 40.92
N ALA A 23 -27.22 -9.19 40.87
CA ALA A 23 -28.63 -8.79 40.90
C ALA A 23 -28.72 -7.29 41.25
N GLY A 24 -29.44 -6.49 40.46
CA GLY A 24 -29.71 -5.10 40.81
C GLY A 24 -30.26 -4.22 39.70
N ILE A 25 -31.40 -4.61 39.14
CA ILE A 25 -32.27 -3.77 38.29
C ILE A 25 -32.69 -2.50 39.07
N ALA A 26 -32.03 -1.37 38.79
CA ALA A 26 -32.55 0.01 38.84
C ALA A 26 -31.40 1.02 38.82
N GLU A 27 -30.86 1.40 37.65
CA GLU A 27 -30.04 2.64 37.51
C GLU A 27 -29.67 3.00 36.04
N TYR A 28 -30.59 2.89 35.09
CA TYR A 28 -30.41 3.46 33.73
C TYR A 28 -31.59 4.35 33.31
N SER A 29 -31.95 5.30 34.19
CA SER A 29 -32.98 6.31 33.92
C SER A 29 -32.45 7.71 34.22
N ALA A 30 -31.37 8.15 33.56
CA ALA A 30 -30.90 9.53 33.70
C ALA A 30 -29.99 10.11 32.59
N VAL A 31 -29.67 9.41 31.49
CA VAL A 31 -28.75 9.96 30.45
C VAL A 31 -29.31 9.92 29.02
N VAL A 32 -30.56 9.49 28.83
CA VAL A 32 -31.24 9.54 27.51
C VAL A 32 -32.06 10.83 27.30
N ILE A 33 -32.04 11.76 28.27
CA ILE A 33 -32.72 13.07 28.17
C ILE A 33 -31.71 14.21 28.34
N LEU A 34 -30.55 14.09 27.68
CA LEU A 34 -29.64 15.22 27.44
C LEU A 34 -29.03 15.24 26.02
N VAL A 35 -29.34 14.25 25.18
CA VAL A 35 -28.96 14.24 23.75
C VAL A 35 -30.11 14.71 22.84
N GLY A 36 -31.33 14.85 23.37
CA GLY A 36 -32.53 15.26 22.62
C GLY A 36 -32.81 16.77 22.54
N VAL A 37 -31.97 17.65 23.12
CA VAL A 37 -32.22 19.12 23.14
C VAL A 37 -31.04 19.95 22.59
N LEU A 38 -29.97 19.32 22.12
CA LEU A 38 -28.93 19.98 21.30
C LEU A 38 -29.07 19.68 19.80
N ALA A 39 -30.22 19.16 19.38
CA ALA A 39 -30.58 18.95 17.96
C ALA A 39 -31.54 20.04 17.40
N ALA A 40 -31.76 21.13 18.13
CA ALA A 40 -32.59 22.25 17.67
C ALA A 40 -32.05 23.58 18.21
N GLY A 41 -30.94 24.06 17.65
CA GLY A 41 -30.44 25.40 17.98
C GLY A 41 -28.96 25.63 17.78
N LEU A 42 -28.43 25.37 16.58
CA LEU A 42 -27.17 25.95 16.07
C LEU A 42 -27.10 25.79 14.54
N THR A 43 -28.12 26.27 13.84
CA THR A 43 -28.07 26.52 12.39
C THR A 43 -27.78 28.00 12.16
N ALA A 44 -26.50 28.38 12.09
CA ALA A 44 -26.01 29.62 11.46
C ALA A 44 -24.47 29.74 11.57
N ALA A 45 -23.73 28.92 10.83
CA ALA A 45 -22.40 29.22 10.28
C ALA A 45 -21.91 27.96 9.56
N VAL A 46 -21.25 28.12 8.41
CA VAL A 46 -20.81 27.07 7.47
C VAL A 46 -21.90 26.54 6.53
N LEU A 47 -22.32 27.40 5.60
CA LEU A 47 -22.69 26.99 4.25
C LEU A 47 -22.11 28.01 3.28
N ASN A 48 -21.08 27.61 2.53
CA ASN A 48 -20.66 28.32 1.34
C ASN A 48 -20.48 27.31 0.19
N THR A 49 -21.07 27.67 -0.95
CA THR A 49 -20.92 27.09 -2.30
C THR A 49 -21.12 25.57 -2.40
N SER A 50 -22.34 25.05 -2.52
CA SER A 50 -22.94 24.74 -3.83
C SER A 50 -24.45 24.45 -3.72
N PHE A 51 -25.25 25.40 -3.22
CA PHE A 51 -26.71 25.21 -3.12
C PHE A 51 -27.55 26.45 -3.48
N THR A 52 -26.95 27.43 -4.16
CA THR A 52 -27.59 28.72 -4.46
C THR A 52 -28.20 28.84 -5.86
N ALA A 53 -27.98 27.89 -6.77
CA ALA A 53 -28.62 27.91 -8.09
C ALA A 53 -30.04 27.29 -8.08
N SER A 54 -30.23 26.21 -7.34
CA SER A 54 -31.49 25.43 -7.31
C SER A 54 -32.57 26.02 -6.40
N VAL A 55 -32.20 26.82 -5.39
CA VAL A 55 -33.17 27.50 -4.51
C VAL A 55 -33.62 28.85 -5.08
N THR A 56 -32.76 29.54 -5.83
CA THR A 56 -33.10 30.82 -6.48
C THR A 56 -34.09 30.63 -7.65
N ALA A 57 -33.98 29.53 -8.40
CA ALA A 57 -34.93 29.19 -9.45
C ALA A 57 -36.33 28.81 -8.90
N ALA A 58 -36.38 28.09 -7.76
CA ALA A 58 -37.64 27.64 -7.14
C ALA A 58 -38.44 28.77 -6.47
N VAL A 59 -37.81 29.89 -6.13
CA VAL A 59 -38.49 31.06 -5.54
C VAL A 59 -38.98 32.06 -6.61
N CYS A 60 -38.38 32.06 -7.81
CA CYS A 60 -38.79 32.94 -8.90
C CYS A 60 -40.05 32.46 -9.64
N GLU A 61 -40.36 31.15 -9.61
CA GLU A 61 -41.58 30.59 -10.22
C GLU A 61 -42.85 30.90 -9.40
N LEU A 62 -42.70 31.34 -8.13
CA LEU A 62 -43.80 31.62 -7.21
C LEU A 62 -44.24 33.09 -7.13
N THR A 63 -43.50 34.04 -7.75
CA THR A 63 -43.81 35.48 -7.62
C THR A 63 -43.86 36.28 -8.92
N GLY A 64 -43.66 35.67 -10.09
CA GLY A 64 -44.03 36.26 -11.38
C GLY A 64 -43.39 37.63 -11.68
N GLY A 65 -42.11 37.80 -11.36
CA GLY A 65 -41.34 39.01 -11.66
C GLY A 65 -40.00 38.69 -12.33
N ASP A 66 -39.64 39.51 -13.33
CA ASP A 66 -38.45 39.42 -14.17
C ASP A 66 -37.14 39.53 -13.37
N CYS A 67 -36.17 38.64 -13.64
CA CYS A 67 -34.81 38.73 -13.12
C CYS A 67 -33.81 38.85 -14.29
N GLU A 68 -33.06 39.95 -14.31
CA GLU A 68 -32.00 40.26 -15.29
C GLU A 68 -30.75 39.38 -15.10
N GLU A 69 -30.16 38.92 -16.20
CA GLU A 69 -28.91 38.15 -16.27
C GLU A 69 -27.66 39.06 -16.13
N PRO A 70 -26.59 38.62 -15.43
CA PRO A 70 -25.30 39.30 -15.49
C PRO A 70 -24.46 38.88 -16.72
N ALA A 71 -23.72 39.86 -17.25
CA ALA A 71 -22.99 39.85 -18.54
C ALA A 71 -21.75 38.93 -18.61
N PRO A 72 -21.29 38.54 -19.83
CA PRO A 72 -20.15 37.65 -20.02
C PRO A 72 -18.79 38.39 -20.03
N GLU A 73 -17.76 37.74 -19.49
CA GLU A 73 -16.33 38.10 -19.58
C GLU A 73 -15.69 37.52 -20.87
N PRO A 74 -14.53 38.04 -21.34
CA PRO A 74 -14.13 37.98 -22.74
C PRO A 74 -13.27 36.76 -23.14
N ASP A 75 -13.34 36.47 -24.44
CA ASP A 75 -12.69 35.42 -25.23
C ASP A 75 -11.21 35.74 -25.54
N ASP A 76 -10.29 34.84 -25.18
CA ASP A 76 -8.90 34.81 -25.68
C ASP A 76 -8.45 33.42 -26.18
N GLY A 77 -8.88 33.08 -27.40
CA GLY A 77 -7.98 32.51 -28.40
C GLY A 77 -7.48 31.07 -28.16
N GLY A 78 -8.37 30.10 -28.41
CA GLY A 78 -7.99 28.70 -28.58
C GLY A 78 -7.08 28.45 -29.79
N GLY A 79 -5.98 27.74 -29.55
CA GLY A 79 -5.19 27.04 -30.55
C GLY A 79 -5.23 25.54 -30.26
N ASP A 80 -5.70 24.77 -31.23
CA ASP A 80 -5.89 23.32 -31.20
C ASP A 80 -4.67 22.54 -30.67
N ARG A 81 -4.94 21.52 -29.85
CA ARG A 81 -4.31 20.19 -29.87
C ARG A 81 -5.11 19.19 -29.04
N ASP A 82 -5.79 18.33 -29.78
CA ASP A 82 -6.44 17.04 -29.49
C ASP A 82 -6.42 16.52 -28.04
N GLU A 83 -7.63 16.42 -27.50
CA GLU A 83 -7.97 15.82 -26.21
C GLU A 83 -7.74 14.30 -26.19
N VAL A 84 -7.18 13.90 -25.06
CA VAL A 84 -7.06 12.56 -24.51
C VAL A 84 -8.47 11.98 -24.23
N TYR A 85 -8.58 10.67 -24.43
CA TYR A 85 -9.76 9.81 -24.35
C TYR A 85 -10.96 10.31 -23.51
N GLY A 86 -12.12 10.33 -24.18
CA GLY A 86 -13.39 10.84 -23.66
C GLY A 86 -14.10 9.97 -22.63
N LYS A 87 -15.01 10.66 -21.92
CA LYS A 87 -16.00 10.17 -20.95
C LYS A 87 -16.67 8.84 -21.33
N PRO A 88 -17.09 8.03 -20.34
CA PRO A 88 -17.73 6.74 -20.58
C PRO A 88 -19.11 6.92 -21.22
N ASP A 89 -19.32 6.24 -22.34
CA ASP A 89 -20.63 6.03 -22.93
C ASP A 89 -21.48 5.11 -22.02
N LYS A 90 -22.78 5.40 -21.94
CA LYS A 90 -23.78 4.59 -21.24
C LYS A 90 -23.79 3.14 -21.74
N PRO A 91 -24.18 2.15 -20.90
CA PRO A 91 -24.26 0.77 -21.32
C PRO A 91 -25.33 0.61 -22.41
N ASP A 92 -24.90 0.19 -23.60
CA ASP A 92 -25.76 -0.11 -24.72
C ASP A 92 -26.47 -1.45 -24.47
N SER A 93 -27.79 -1.39 -24.31
CA SER A 93 -28.67 -2.55 -24.28
C SER A 93 -29.05 -2.89 -25.71
N GLY A 94 -28.12 -3.50 -26.44
CA GLY A 94 -28.29 -3.79 -27.86
C GLY A 94 -27.59 -5.07 -28.28
N SER A 95 -28.36 -6.15 -28.47
CA SER A 95 -27.95 -7.32 -29.24
C SER A 95 -27.60 -6.85 -30.67
N GLY A 96 -26.31 -6.79 -30.99
CA GLY A 96 -25.80 -6.35 -32.29
C GLY A 96 -24.54 -7.10 -32.66
N GLY A 97 -24.64 -7.98 -33.65
CA GLY A 97 -23.54 -8.79 -34.16
C GLY A 97 -22.35 -7.93 -34.61
N GLY A 98 -21.19 -8.19 -34.02
CA GLY A 98 -19.91 -7.59 -34.39
C GLY A 98 -19.47 -8.03 -35.78
N SER A 99 -18.81 -7.12 -36.49
CA SER A 99 -18.17 -7.38 -37.79
C SER A 99 -17.05 -8.42 -37.63
N PRO A 100 -16.98 -9.50 -38.44
CA PRO A 100 -16.10 -10.66 -38.21
C PRO A 100 -14.59 -10.40 -38.45
N ASN A 101 -14.14 -9.14 -38.49
CA ASN A 101 -12.76 -8.76 -38.83
C ASN A 101 -12.15 -7.69 -37.92
N GLN A 102 -12.78 -7.36 -36.78
CA GLN A 102 -12.13 -6.53 -35.78
C GLN A 102 -11.43 -7.45 -34.77
N PRO A 103 -10.10 -7.32 -34.56
CA PRO A 103 -9.46 -8.07 -33.50
C PRO A 103 -10.15 -7.75 -32.16
N PRO A 104 -10.29 -8.74 -31.26
CA PRO A 104 -10.86 -8.49 -29.95
C PRO A 104 -10.12 -7.35 -29.25
N ALA A 105 -10.84 -6.58 -28.43
CA ALA A 105 -10.20 -5.58 -27.56
C ALA A 105 -9.12 -6.25 -26.69
N PRO A 106 -8.02 -5.57 -26.35
CA PRO A 106 -7.02 -6.09 -25.42
C PRO A 106 -7.70 -6.64 -24.15
N GLY A 107 -7.25 -7.82 -23.70
CA GLY A 107 -7.84 -8.53 -22.56
C GLY A 107 -9.23 -9.17 -22.80
N ARG A 108 -9.84 -9.06 -23.99
CA ARG A 108 -11.12 -9.76 -24.24
C ARG A 108 -10.88 -11.25 -24.56
N PRO A 109 -11.51 -12.19 -23.83
CA PRO A 109 -11.46 -13.62 -24.12
C PRO A 109 -12.07 -13.95 -25.49
N ASP A 110 -11.58 -15.01 -26.12
CA ASP A 110 -12.20 -15.54 -27.34
C ASP A 110 -13.44 -16.39 -27.02
N ASP A 111 -14.23 -16.71 -28.05
CA ASP A 111 -15.47 -17.48 -27.88
C ASP A 111 -15.19 -18.90 -27.34
N GLU A 112 -14.01 -19.48 -27.62
CA GLU A 112 -13.63 -20.81 -27.13
C GLU A 112 -13.44 -20.80 -25.61
N ALA A 113 -12.86 -19.74 -25.04
CA ALA A 113 -12.74 -19.57 -23.59
C ALA A 113 -14.10 -19.45 -22.89
N PHE A 114 -15.10 -18.82 -23.52
CA PHE A 114 -16.46 -18.79 -22.98
C PHE A 114 -17.14 -20.16 -23.06
N GLU A 115 -16.96 -20.87 -24.18
CA GLU A 115 -17.52 -22.20 -24.37
C GLU A 115 -16.88 -23.23 -23.41
N SER A 116 -15.57 -23.15 -23.17
CA SER A 116 -14.88 -24.09 -22.27
C SER A 116 -15.18 -23.81 -20.79
N ALA A 117 -15.40 -22.55 -20.42
CA ALA A 117 -15.76 -22.14 -19.06
C ALA A 117 -17.27 -22.18 -18.75
N GLU A 118 -18.15 -22.58 -19.69
CA GLU A 118 -19.61 -22.41 -19.56
C GLU A 118 -20.16 -23.01 -18.25
N ASP A 119 -19.79 -24.25 -17.92
CA ASP A 119 -20.24 -24.96 -16.72
C ASP A 119 -19.71 -24.29 -15.42
N ASP A 120 -18.46 -23.83 -15.42
CA ASP A 120 -17.82 -23.17 -14.28
C ASP A 120 -18.43 -21.77 -14.04
N ILE A 121 -18.71 -21.04 -15.12
CA ILE A 121 -19.39 -19.75 -15.09
C ILE A 121 -20.82 -19.91 -14.54
N GLU A 122 -21.57 -20.91 -15.01
CA GLU A 122 -22.91 -21.18 -14.49
C GLU A 122 -22.85 -21.53 -13.00
N ALA A 123 -21.88 -22.35 -12.58
CA ALA A 123 -21.70 -22.72 -11.18
C ALA A 123 -21.39 -21.51 -10.27
N ILE A 124 -20.51 -20.60 -10.70
CA ILE A 124 -20.20 -19.38 -9.93
C ILE A 124 -21.39 -18.43 -9.89
N LYS A 125 -22.13 -18.27 -11.00
CA LYS A 125 -23.37 -17.47 -11.00
C LYS A 125 -24.45 -18.09 -10.12
N GLU A 126 -24.61 -19.40 -10.12
CA GLU A 126 -25.52 -20.11 -9.21
C GLU A 126 -25.14 -19.80 -7.75
N TYR A 127 -23.84 -19.80 -7.43
CA TYR A 127 -23.32 -19.46 -6.11
C TYR A 127 -23.65 -18.01 -5.69
N LEU A 128 -23.41 -17.02 -6.57
CA LEU A 128 -23.61 -15.60 -6.27
C LEU A 128 -25.10 -15.19 -6.20
N ASN A 129 -26.00 -15.91 -6.87
CA ASN A 129 -27.42 -15.55 -6.91
C ASN A 129 -28.24 -16.11 -5.72
N ASP A 130 -27.67 -16.96 -4.85
CA ASP A 130 -28.45 -17.66 -3.82
C ASP A 130 -28.59 -16.87 -2.51
N ASP A 131 -29.66 -16.07 -2.42
CA ASP A 131 -30.04 -15.27 -1.25
C ASP A 131 -30.70 -16.10 -0.12
N SER A 132 -30.88 -17.42 -0.24
CA SER A 132 -31.27 -18.31 0.88
C SER A 132 -31.35 -19.80 0.50
N ASP A 133 -30.67 -20.68 1.28
CA ASP A 133 -30.80 -22.15 1.37
C ASP A 133 -29.75 -23.06 0.66
N TRP A 134 -28.56 -22.56 0.31
CA TRP A 134 -27.48 -23.37 -0.31
C TRP A 134 -26.87 -24.50 0.55
N TYR A 135 -27.20 -24.62 1.84
CA TYR A 135 -26.77 -25.77 2.65
C TYR A 135 -27.64 -27.01 2.37
N ASN A 136 -27.32 -27.74 1.29
CA ASN A 136 -27.77 -29.10 1.09
C ASN A 136 -26.62 -30.09 1.33
N PRO A 137 -26.47 -30.67 2.54
CA PRO A 137 -25.38 -31.60 2.90
C PRO A 137 -25.46 -32.96 2.17
N GLY A 138 -26.20 -33.06 1.05
CA GLY A 138 -26.41 -34.26 0.25
C GLY A 138 -26.06 -34.15 -1.23
N SER A 139 -25.56 -33.01 -1.73
CA SER A 139 -25.08 -32.91 -3.11
C SER A 139 -23.65 -33.44 -3.22
N TRP A 140 -23.51 -34.71 -3.61
CA TRP A 140 -22.20 -35.31 -3.86
C TRP A 140 -21.63 -34.77 -5.18
N GLY A 141 -20.59 -33.93 -5.09
CA GLY A 141 -19.73 -33.59 -6.22
C GLY A 141 -19.84 -32.16 -6.80
N LYS A 142 -20.51 -31.21 -6.14
CA LYS A 142 -20.41 -29.78 -6.52
C LYS A 142 -19.36 -29.06 -5.65
N PRO A 143 -18.53 -28.15 -6.21
CA PRO A 143 -17.61 -27.30 -5.46
C PRO A 143 -18.37 -26.50 -4.39
N THR A 144 -17.78 -26.37 -3.20
CA THR A 144 -18.41 -25.70 -2.07
C THR A 144 -18.05 -24.21 -1.95
N ALA A 145 -17.13 -23.73 -2.79
CA ALA A 145 -16.64 -22.36 -2.81
C ALA A 145 -16.11 -21.98 -4.22
N PRO A 146 -16.18 -20.70 -4.63
CA PRO A 146 -15.66 -20.25 -5.92
C PRO A 146 -14.16 -20.51 -6.13
N GLU A 147 -13.34 -20.44 -5.07
CA GLU A 147 -11.91 -20.75 -5.12
C GLU A 147 -11.63 -22.14 -5.73
N GLU A 148 -12.42 -23.14 -5.32
CA GLU A 148 -12.27 -24.53 -5.77
C GLU A 148 -12.57 -24.72 -7.26
N ILE A 149 -13.38 -23.82 -7.85
CA ILE A 149 -13.66 -23.79 -9.29
C ILE A 149 -12.50 -23.05 -9.98
N MET A 150 -12.23 -21.83 -9.54
CA MET A 150 -11.29 -20.91 -10.20
C MET A 150 -9.85 -21.42 -10.23
N LYS A 151 -9.43 -22.24 -9.25
CA LYS A 151 -8.06 -22.77 -9.22
C LYS A 151 -7.73 -23.63 -10.44
N ASP A 152 -8.73 -24.32 -11.00
CA ASP A 152 -8.57 -25.24 -12.13
C ASP A 152 -8.79 -24.55 -13.49
N MET A 153 -9.35 -23.33 -13.49
CA MET A 153 -9.53 -22.53 -14.69
C MET A 153 -8.19 -22.05 -15.27
N THR A 154 -8.10 -21.99 -16.59
CA THR A 154 -7.04 -21.28 -17.33
C THR A 154 -7.17 -19.76 -17.17
N ALA A 155 -6.16 -19.00 -17.61
CA ALA A 155 -6.22 -17.55 -17.56
C ALA A 155 -7.34 -17.00 -18.46
N GLU A 156 -7.53 -17.60 -19.63
CA GLU A 156 -8.53 -17.24 -20.61
C GLU A 156 -9.96 -17.56 -20.12
N GLU A 157 -10.16 -18.73 -19.52
CA GLU A 157 -11.43 -19.12 -18.89
C GLU A 157 -11.78 -18.20 -17.71
N LEU A 158 -10.78 -17.87 -16.89
CA LEU A 158 -10.96 -16.96 -15.77
C LEU A 158 -11.34 -15.56 -16.25
N ALA A 159 -10.71 -15.08 -17.33
CA ALA A 159 -11.12 -13.84 -17.97
C ALA A 159 -12.55 -13.94 -18.52
N ALA A 160 -12.93 -15.05 -19.17
CA ALA A 160 -14.30 -15.29 -19.64
C ALA A 160 -15.34 -15.21 -18.51
N LEU A 161 -15.03 -15.79 -17.34
CA LEU A 161 -15.83 -15.63 -16.13
C LEU A 161 -16.05 -14.15 -15.79
N TYR A 162 -14.98 -13.38 -15.60
CA TYR A 162 -15.08 -11.96 -15.22
C TYR A 162 -15.73 -11.06 -16.28
N HIS A 163 -15.71 -11.45 -17.56
CA HIS A 163 -16.45 -10.75 -18.62
C HIS A 163 -17.93 -11.13 -18.65
N SER A 164 -18.30 -12.28 -18.09
CA SER A 164 -19.68 -12.76 -18.01
C SER A 164 -20.47 -12.21 -16.82
N LEU A 165 -19.78 -11.67 -15.80
CA LEU A 165 -20.34 -11.16 -14.55
C LEU A 165 -20.64 -9.66 -14.62
N SER A 166 -21.67 -9.24 -13.90
CA SER A 166 -21.97 -7.84 -13.61
C SER A 166 -20.98 -7.23 -12.61
N ALA A 167 -20.95 -5.90 -12.51
CA ALA A 167 -20.05 -5.21 -11.58
C ALA A 167 -20.28 -5.61 -10.11
N ASP A 168 -21.53 -5.89 -9.71
CA ASP A 168 -21.86 -6.28 -8.35
C ASP A 168 -21.45 -7.74 -8.07
N GLU A 169 -21.70 -8.65 -9.02
CA GLU A 169 -21.23 -10.04 -8.95
C GLU A 169 -19.69 -10.11 -8.89
N ILE A 170 -18.98 -9.23 -9.61
CA ILE A 170 -17.51 -9.17 -9.56
C ILE A 170 -17.02 -8.79 -8.16
N ARG A 171 -17.63 -7.76 -7.53
CA ARG A 171 -17.26 -7.33 -6.18
C ARG A 171 -17.52 -8.44 -5.16
N GLU A 172 -18.70 -9.04 -5.24
CA GLU A 172 -19.09 -10.14 -4.35
C GLU A 172 -18.20 -11.37 -4.52
N LEU A 173 -17.82 -11.70 -5.76
CA LEU A 173 -16.89 -12.78 -6.04
C LEU A 173 -15.50 -12.50 -5.45
N LEU A 174 -14.96 -11.29 -5.65
CA LEU A 174 -13.64 -10.90 -5.13
C LEU A 174 -13.59 -10.84 -3.59
N ASP A 175 -14.73 -10.70 -2.91
CA ASP A 175 -14.85 -10.78 -1.46
C ASP A 175 -14.79 -12.21 -0.90
N GLN A 176 -14.86 -13.23 -1.76
CA GLN A 176 -14.77 -14.62 -1.32
C GLN A 176 -13.32 -15.02 -1.01
N ASP A 177 -13.15 -15.81 0.05
CA ASP A 177 -11.86 -16.34 0.48
C ASP A 177 -11.11 -17.00 -0.69
N GLY A 178 -9.83 -16.68 -0.86
CA GLY A 178 -8.93 -17.26 -1.87
C GLY A 178 -9.12 -16.74 -3.31
N VAL A 179 -10.25 -16.11 -3.64
CA VAL A 179 -10.55 -15.63 -5.01
C VAL A 179 -9.57 -14.55 -5.46
N ARG A 180 -9.32 -13.54 -4.62
CA ARG A 180 -8.41 -12.42 -4.95
C ARG A 180 -7.04 -12.93 -5.39
N GLU A 181 -6.47 -13.88 -4.65
CA GLU A 181 -5.13 -14.40 -4.92
C GLU A 181 -5.07 -15.19 -6.24
N ILE A 182 -6.08 -16.02 -6.51
CA ILE A 182 -6.19 -16.73 -7.79
C ILE A 182 -6.30 -15.73 -8.95
N THR A 183 -7.07 -14.67 -8.76
CA THR A 183 -7.29 -13.61 -9.74
C THR A 183 -5.99 -12.91 -10.11
N LEU A 184 -5.25 -12.41 -9.12
CA LEU A 184 -3.99 -11.68 -9.32
C LEU A 184 -2.87 -12.54 -9.90
N ARG A 185 -2.86 -13.86 -9.61
CA ARG A 185 -1.85 -14.79 -10.13
C ARG A 185 -2.12 -15.30 -11.54
N LYS A 186 -3.38 -15.30 -11.99
CA LYS A 186 -3.77 -15.90 -13.29
C LYS A 186 -4.14 -14.88 -14.36
N LEU A 187 -4.89 -13.84 -14.02
CA LEU A 187 -5.35 -12.87 -15.03
C LEU A 187 -4.20 -12.02 -15.55
N ASP A 188 -4.24 -11.70 -16.84
CA ASP A 188 -3.34 -10.71 -17.44
C ASP A 188 -3.61 -9.29 -16.91
N ILE A 189 -2.60 -8.42 -17.06
CA ILE A 189 -2.64 -7.04 -16.57
C ILE A 189 -3.81 -6.23 -17.16
N ASP A 190 -4.21 -6.44 -18.42
CA ASP A 190 -5.32 -5.69 -19.02
C ASP A 190 -6.64 -6.02 -18.32
N ASN A 191 -6.86 -7.31 -18.02
CA ASN A 191 -8.02 -7.74 -17.25
C ASN A 191 -7.96 -7.27 -15.79
N LEU A 192 -6.80 -7.29 -15.14
CA LEU A 192 -6.64 -6.77 -13.78
C LEU A 192 -6.93 -5.26 -13.70
N ARG A 193 -6.45 -4.46 -14.67
CA ARG A 193 -6.76 -3.03 -14.77
C ARG A 193 -8.26 -2.78 -14.99
N ARG A 194 -8.93 -3.60 -15.79
CA ARG A 194 -10.40 -3.56 -15.92
C ARG A 194 -11.08 -3.86 -14.58
N LEU A 195 -10.63 -4.88 -13.85
CA LEU A 195 -11.19 -5.21 -12.55
C LEU A 195 -10.95 -4.09 -11.53
N HIS A 196 -9.79 -3.43 -11.55
CA HIS A 196 -9.50 -2.29 -10.69
C HIS A 196 -10.50 -1.14 -10.91
N GLN A 197 -10.93 -0.87 -12.14
CA GLN A 197 -11.96 0.14 -12.42
C GLN A 197 -13.34 -0.23 -11.82
N ILE A 198 -13.60 -1.51 -11.58
CA ILE A 198 -14.86 -2.02 -11.04
C ILE A 198 -14.80 -2.12 -9.51
N ALA A 199 -13.69 -2.65 -8.97
CA ALA A 199 -13.46 -2.98 -7.58
C ALA A 199 -12.03 -2.58 -7.17
N PRO A 200 -11.76 -1.28 -7.01
CA PRO A 200 -10.39 -0.78 -6.86
C PRO A 200 -9.70 -1.33 -5.61
N ASP A 201 -10.42 -1.37 -4.49
CA ASP A 201 -9.99 -1.86 -3.17
C ASP A 201 -9.78 -3.38 -3.10
N LYS A 202 -10.08 -4.11 -4.18
CA LYS A 202 -9.86 -5.56 -4.27
C LYS A 202 -8.64 -5.93 -5.09
N ILE A 203 -8.16 -5.03 -5.94
CA ILE A 203 -7.02 -5.27 -6.83
C ILE A 203 -5.77 -4.59 -6.29
N GLU A 204 -5.90 -3.41 -5.71
CA GLU A 204 -4.80 -2.59 -5.26
C GLU A 204 -4.99 -2.12 -3.81
N PRO A 205 -3.90 -1.96 -3.04
CA PRO A 205 -4.00 -1.45 -1.67
C PRO A 205 -4.55 -0.02 -1.66
N SER A 206 -5.30 0.31 -0.62
CA SER A 206 -5.85 1.68 -0.45
C SER A 206 -4.73 2.67 -0.13
N PHE A 207 -4.91 3.92 -0.57
CA PHE A 207 -4.11 5.08 -0.16
C PHE A 207 -4.99 6.22 0.40
N ALA A 208 -6.22 5.91 0.81
CA ALA A 208 -7.19 6.93 1.25
C ALA A 208 -6.90 7.51 2.64
N ASP A 209 -6.25 6.74 3.52
CA ASP A 209 -6.08 7.07 4.95
C ASP A 209 -4.71 7.67 5.29
N ILE A 210 -3.94 8.13 4.29
CA ILE A 210 -2.61 8.74 4.49
C ILE A 210 -2.73 10.08 5.22
N GLU A 211 -2.00 10.22 6.33
CA GLU A 211 -2.07 11.34 7.26
C GLU A 211 -1.76 12.69 6.57
N ASP A 212 -2.57 13.71 6.88
CA ASP A 212 -2.40 15.07 6.35
C ASP A 212 -1.06 15.75 6.74
N ASP A 213 -0.32 15.19 7.69
CA ASP A 213 0.91 15.80 8.19
C ASP A 213 2.14 15.56 7.30
N VAL A 214 2.14 14.50 6.47
CA VAL A 214 3.08 14.38 5.33
C VAL A 214 2.74 15.39 4.22
N LYS A 215 1.45 15.73 4.06
CA LYS A 215 0.92 16.74 3.10
C LYS A 215 1.37 18.18 3.39
N LYS A 216 2.08 18.42 4.51
CA LYS A 216 2.70 19.70 4.88
C LYS A 216 4.20 19.78 4.59
N LYS A 217 4.91 18.65 4.49
CA LYS A 217 6.39 18.61 4.41
C LYS A 217 6.93 18.60 2.97
N SER A 218 6.17 18.09 2.00
CA SER A 218 6.51 18.15 0.56
C SER A 218 5.41 18.86 -0.24
N PRO A 219 5.38 20.21 -0.28
CA PRO A 219 4.30 20.96 -0.93
C PRO A 219 4.29 20.86 -2.46
N GLU A 220 5.29 20.21 -3.06
CA GLU A 220 5.43 20.04 -4.51
C GLU A 220 4.64 18.82 -5.05
N HIS A 221 4.29 17.86 -4.20
CA HIS A 221 3.53 16.66 -4.56
C HIS A 221 2.09 16.80 -4.05
N ARG A 222 1.32 17.67 -4.70
CA ARG A 222 -0.10 17.88 -4.39
C ARG A 222 -0.94 17.57 -5.60
N SER A 223 -1.77 16.54 -5.52
CA SER A 223 -3.03 16.53 -6.24
C SER A 223 -4.08 15.62 -5.59
N ASN A 224 -5.35 16.02 -5.72
CA ASN A 224 -6.51 15.14 -5.47
C ASN A 224 -6.72 14.13 -6.62
N ASP A 225 -5.78 14.05 -7.57
CA ASP A 225 -5.87 13.26 -8.81
C ASP A 225 -4.88 12.07 -8.83
N LEU A 226 -4.49 11.55 -7.66
CA LEU A 226 -3.71 10.32 -7.57
C LEU A 226 -4.51 9.12 -8.11
N ALA A 227 -3.86 8.29 -8.92
CA ALA A 227 -4.45 7.06 -9.43
C ALA A 227 -3.39 6.01 -9.72
N TYR A 228 -3.79 4.73 -9.71
CA TYR A 228 -2.91 3.67 -10.18
C TYR A 228 -2.63 3.81 -11.68
N GLY A 229 -1.36 3.67 -12.06
CA GLY A 229 -0.92 3.78 -13.44
C GLY A 229 0.37 3.02 -13.73
N GLU A 230 0.60 2.78 -15.01
CA GLU A 230 1.79 2.08 -15.50
C GLU A 230 3.05 2.94 -15.34
N VAL A 231 4.15 2.32 -14.93
CA VAL A 231 5.50 2.93 -14.98
C VAL A 231 6.13 2.67 -16.35
N PRO A 232 6.29 3.69 -17.23
CA PRO A 232 6.81 3.47 -18.57
C PRO A 232 8.23 2.92 -18.56
N GLY A 233 8.42 1.74 -19.18
CA GLY A 233 9.74 1.10 -19.23
C GLY A 233 10.20 0.49 -17.90
N GLY A 234 9.28 0.33 -16.95
CA GLY A 234 9.51 -0.30 -15.66
C GLY A 234 10.18 -1.67 -15.78
N ARG A 235 11.25 -1.87 -15.03
CA ARG A 235 11.95 -3.16 -14.87
C ARG A 235 12.04 -3.47 -13.39
N LEU A 236 11.85 -4.74 -13.03
CA LEU A 236 11.93 -5.13 -11.62
C LEU A 236 13.30 -4.78 -11.02
N TYR A 237 14.40 -5.08 -11.73
CA TYR A 237 15.76 -4.85 -11.25
C TYR A 237 16.59 -3.99 -12.22
N PRO A 238 17.69 -3.38 -11.75
CA PRO A 238 18.61 -2.62 -12.60
C PRO A 238 19.15 -3.46 -13.77
N GLU A 239 19.32 -2.85 -14.94
CA GLU A 239 19.95 -3.52 -16.10
C GLU A 239 21.44 -3.83 -15.86
N LYS A 240 22.10 -3.02 -15.03
CA LYS A 240 23.52 -3.09 -14.70
C LYS A 240 23.69 -2.78 -13.24
N GLY A 241 24.65 -3.45 -12.61
CA GLY A 241 24.88 -3.32 -11.17
C GLY A 241 24.11 -4.39 -10.40
N GLU A 242 24.20 -4.29 -9.08
CA GLU A 242 23.43 -5.10 -8.15
C GLU A 242 22.28 -4.23 -7.61
N ILE A 243 21.24 -4.89 -7.08
CA ILE A 243 20.23 -4.19 -6.28
C ILE A 243 20.96 -3.53 -5.11
N SER A 244 20.65 -2.27 -4.85
CA SER A 244 21.24 -1.54 -3.72
C SER A 244 20.31 -0.42 -3.29
N SER A 245 20.59 0.18 -2.14
CA SER A 245 19.80 1.32 -1.68
C SER A 245 19.87 2.54 -2.60
N ASP A 246 20.80 2.58 -3.55
CA ASP A 246 20.87 3.64 -4.57
C ASP A 246 19.67 3.60 -5.53
N ASP A 247 18.92 2.49 -5.57
CA ASP A 247 17.66 2.36 -6.32
C ASP A 247 16.47 2.97 -5.55
N ILE A 248 16.65 3.40 -4.29
CA ILE A 248 15.58 3.88 -3.42
C ILE A 248 15.47 5.40 -3.50
N GLU A 249 14.29 5.87 -3.89
CA GLU A 249 13.86 7.26 -3.81
C GLU A 249 12.45 7.31 -3.22
N GLN A 250 12.35 7.77 -1.97
CA GLN A 250 11.09 7.90 -1.26
C GLN A 250 10.33 9.14 -1.73
N GLY A 251 9.05 8.96 -2.04
CA GLY A 251 8.11 10.04 -2.35
C GLY A 251 7.35 10.56 -1.13
N GLY A 252 6.05 10.78 -1.31
CA GLY A 252 5.13 11.43 -0.38
C GLY A 252 4.57 10.58 0.75
N LEU A 253 5.14 9.41 1.07
CA LEU A 253 4.69 8.53 2.16
C LEU A 253 5.63 8.60 3.37
N GLY A 254 5.07 8.54 4.59
CA GLY A 254 5.80 8.60 5.86
C GLY A 254 6.53 7.32 6.28
N ASP A 255 7.01 6.49 5.35
CA ASP A 255 7.48 5.11 5.56
C ASP A 255 9.02 4.97 5.47
N CYS A 256 9.76 6.03 5.81
CA CYS A 256 11.22 6.05 5.68
C CYS A 256 11.92 4.91 6.42
N TRP A 257 11.29 4.42 7.49
CA TRP A 257 11.73 3.28 8.30
C TRP A 257 11.73 1.98 7.50
N TRP A 258 10.71 1.76 6.67
CA TRP A 258 10.55 0.59 5.81
C TRP A 258 11.63 0.61 4.72
N LEU A 259 11.72 1.72 3.97
CA LEU A 259 12.70 1.91 2.90
C LEU A 259 14.15 1.80 3.39
N SER A 260 14.44 2.42 4.54
CA SER A 260 15.78 2.33 5.13
C SER A 260 16.09 0.93 5.64
N GLY A 261 15.12 0.26 6.27
CA GLY A 261 15.32 -1.10 6.77
C GLY A 261 15.63 -2.09 5.65
N PHE A 262 14.77 -2.19 4.63
CA PHE A 262 15.02 -3.11 3.52
C PHE A 262 16.22 -2.67 2.66
N GLY A 263 16.50 -1.36 2.56
CA GLY A 263 17.66 -0.84 1.85
C GLY A 263 18.98 -1.22 2.52
N ALA A 264 19.04 -1.21 3.85
CA ALA A 264 20.19 -1.72 4.61
C ALA A 264 20.42 -3.22 4.38
N VAL A 265 19.35 -4.00 4.28
CA VAL A 265 19.43 -5.43 3.92
C VAL A 265 19.94 -5.58 2.49
N ALA A 266 19.38 -4.82 1.53
CA ALA A 266 19.78 -4.86 0.12
C ALA A 266 21.27 -4.57 -0.09
N ASP A 267 21.81 -3.56 0.59
CA ASP A 267 23.24 -3.23 0.53
C ASP A 267 24.15 -4.30 1.14
N THR A 268 23.62 -5.09 2.09
CA THR A 268 24.40 -6.09 2.83
C THR A 268 24.38 -7.45 2.13
N ASP A 269 23.19 -7.91 1.73
CA ASP A 269 22.94 -9.12 0.95
C ASP A 269 21.71 -8.94 0.02
N PRO A 270 21.92 -8.51 -1.25
CA PRO A 270 20.83 -8.25 -2.18
C PRO A 270 20.07 -9.53 -2.61
N GLU A 271 20.63 -10.73 -2.36
CA GLU A 271 19.92 -11.97 -2.67
C GLU A 271 18.69 -12.18 -1.78
N ILE A 272 18.65 -11.62 -0.56
CA ILE A 272 17.46 -11.69 0.29
C ILE A 272 16.26 -11.03 -0.42
N ILE A 273 16.47 -9.84 -1.01
CA ILE A 273 15.43 -9.14 -1.77
C ILE A 273 15.06 -9.89 -3.06
N ARG A 274 16.04 -10.47 -3.77
CA ARG A 274 15.78 -11.29 -4.96
C ARG A 274 15.01 -12.56 -4.65
N ASP A 275 15.27 -13.15 -3.49
CA ASP A 275 14.59 -14.36 -3.06
C ASP A 275 13.16 -14.07 -2.59
N MET A 276 12.85 -12.86 -2.14
CA MET A 276 11.48 -12.46 -1.76
C MET A 276 10.57 -12.17 -2.97
N ILE A 277 11.06 -11.45 -3.98
CA ILE A 277 10.21 -10.97 -5.09
C ILE A 277 10.24 -11.94 -6.29
N LYS A 278 9.08 -12.53 -6.61
CA LYS A 278 8.91 -13.48 -7.71
C LYS A 278 8.08 -12.85 -8.85
N PRO A 279 8.67 -12.59 -10.03
CA PRO A 279 7.89 -12.17 -11.19
C PRO A 279 7.02 -13.32 -11.72
N ASN A 280 5.74 -13.04 -11.93
CA ASN A 280 4.77 -13.98 -12.48
C ASN A 280 4.69 -13.83 -14.01
N SER A 281 4.27 -14.90 -14.71
CA SER A 281 4.18 -14.89 -16.18
C SER A 281 3.11 -13.97 -16.74
N ASN A 282 2.13 -13.58 -15.92
CA ASN A 282 1.05 -12.64 -16.29
C ASN A 282 1.44 -11.17 -16.07
N GLY A 283 2.65 -10.89 -15.59
CA GLY A 283 3.17 -9.52 -15.37
C GLY A 283 3.00 -8.98 -13.94
N THR A 284 2.38 -9.72 -13.03
CA THR A 284 2.33 -9.37 -11.59
C THR A 284 3.60 -9.84 -10.87
N TYR A 285 3.76 -9.44 -9.61
CA TYR A 285 4.84 -9.87 -8.74
C TYR A 285 4.27 -10.48 -7.46
N THR A 286 4.81 -11.61 -7.03
CA THR A 286 4.52 -12.21 -5.72
C THR A 286 5.67 -11.90 -4.77
N VAL A 287 5.40 -11.30 -3.62
CA VAL A 287 6.38 -11.11 -2.54
C VAL A 287 6.12 -12.16 -1.46
N GLU A 288 7.14 -12.97 -1.17
CA GLU A 288 7.10 -13.99 -0.12
C GLU A 288 7.81 -13.46 1.13
N PHE A 289 7.08 -13.31 2.24
CA PHE A 289 7.63 -12.87 3.51
C PHE A 289 8.15 -14.07 4.33
N PRO A 290 9.19 -13.89 5.17
CA PRO A 290 9.75 -14.95 6.01
C PRO A 290 8.76 -15.62 6.98
N ASP A 291 7.67 -14.94 7.35
CA ASP A 291 6.61 -15.49 8.19
C ASP A 291 5.69 -16.49 7.45
N GLY A 292 5.90 -16.66 6.14
CA GLY A 292 5.15 -17.57 5.27
C GLY A 292 3.97 -16.92 4.56
N GLU A 293 3.71 -15.63 4.80
CA GLU A 293 2.71 -14.89 4.04
C GLU A 293 3.22 -14.56 2.63
N SER A 294 2.31 -14.52 1.65
CA SER A 294 2.65 -14.18 0.28
C SER A 294 1.62 -13.21 -0.27
N VAL A 295 2.09 -12.13 -0.87
CA VAL A 295 1.26 -11.06 -1.42
C VAL A 295 1.55 -10.90 -2.90
N THR A 296 0.53 -11.04 -3.74
CA THR A 296 0.64 -10.73 -5.18
C THR A 296 0.19 -9.29 -5.44
N VAL A 297 0.99 -8.53 -6.19
CA VAL A 297 0.70 -7.14 -6.59
C VAL A 297 0.90 -6.92 -8.09
N THR A 298 0.16 -5.99 -8.67
CA THR A 298 0.34 -5.55 -10.07
C THR A 298 1.57 -4.62 -10.19
N PRO A 299 2.11 -4.39 -11.41
CA PRO A 299 3.20 -3.44 -11.64
C PRO A 299 2.76 -1.96 -11.61
N ASP A 300 1.46 -1.67 -11.55
CA ASP A 300 0.96 -0.29 -11.57
C ASP A 300 1.20 0.37 -10.20
N LEU A 301 1.69 1.60 -10.19
CA LEU A 301 1.97 2.37 -8.96
C LEU A 301 1.00 3.52 -8.81
N VAL A 302 0.92 4.11 -7.61
CA VAL A 302 0.15 5.35 -7.41
C VAL A 302 0.92 6.48 -8.10
N MET A 303 0.33 7.08 -9.13
CA MET A 303 0.97 8.09 -9.97
C MET A 303 0.43 9.49 -9.68
N GLY A 304 1.33 10.47 -9.68
CA GLY A 304 1.00 11.88 -9.69
C GLY A 304 0.64 12.41 -11.09
N GLU A 305 0.14 13.64 -11.17
CA GLU A 305 -0.20 14.31 -12.44
C GLU A 305 0.99 14.48 -13.39
N ASP A 306 2.20 14.56 -12.84
CA ASP A 306 3.44 14.72 -13.61
C ASP A 306 3.97 13.38 -14.17
N GLY A 307 3.30 12.27 -13.84
CA GLY A 307 3.66 10.92 -14.26
C GLY A 307 4.80 10.29 -13.46
N SER A 308 5.20 10.88 -12.33
CA SER A 308 6.03 10.26 -11.30
C SER A 308 5.19 9.36 -10.39
N ALA A 309 5.84 8.41 -9.71
CA ALA A 309 5.18 7.63 -8.68
C ALA A 309 5.17 8.41 -7.36
N GLU A 310 4.02 8.42 -6.67
CA GLU A 310 3.80 9.25 -5.48
C GLU A 310 4.51 8.71 -4.24
N PHE A 311 4.75 7.41 -4.12
CA PHE A 311 5.40 6.78 -2.97
C PHE A 311 6.84 6.42 -3.29
N ALA A 312 7.32 5.18 -3.13
CA ALA A 312 8.65 4.82 -3.64
C ALA A 312 8.69 5.03 -5.18
N ASP A 313 9.53 5.96 -5.63
CA ASP A 313 9.65 6.36 -7.03
C ASP A 313 10.76 5.56 -7.72
N PRO A 314 10.44 4.76 -8.77
CA PRO A 314 11.45 4.10 -9.61
C PRO A 314 12.41 5.04 -10.34
N GLY A 315 12.10 6.34 -10.37
CA GLY A 315 12.92 7.38 -10.97
C GLY A 315 13.17 7.19 -12.47
N SER A 316 14.17 7.89 -13.00
CA SER A 316 14.46 7.86 -14.44
C SER A 316 14.99 6.51 -14.98
N ASP A 317 15.53 5.67 -14.09
CA ASP A 317 16.01 4.32 -14.44
C ASP A 317 14.89 3.27 -14.40
N ALA A 318 13.70 3.65 -13.91
CA ALA A 318 12.50 2.83 -13.85
C ALA A 318 12.74 1.47 -13.16
N VAL A 319 13.49 1.47 -12.06
CA VAL A 319 13.81 0.28 -11.25
C VAL A 319 12.73 0.10 -10.18
N MET A 320 11.92 -0.95 -10.32
CA MET A 320 10.67 -1.04 -9.56
C MET A 320 10.76 -1.84 -8.26
N TRP A 321 11.84 -2.57 -7.97
CA TRP A 321 11.87 -3.44 -6.79
C TRP A 321 11.55 -2.72 -5.46
N PRO A 322 11.95 -1.45 -5.21
CA PRO A 322 11.58 -0.77 -3.96
C PRO A 322 10.07 -0.55 -3.89
N ALA A 323 9.48 -0.03 -4.97
CA ALA A 323 8.04 0.23 -5.07
C ALA A 323 7.19 -1.04 -5.03
N ILE A 324 7.66 -2.14 -5.62
CA ILE A 324 6.97 -3.44 -5.53
C ILE A 324 6.99 -3.96 -4.10
N LEU A 325 8.11 -3.80 -3.37
CA LEU A 325 8.22 -4.25 -1.99
C LEU A 325 7.40 -3.38 -1.03
N GLU A 326 7.43 -2.05 -1.20
CA GLU A 326 6.57 -1.08 -0.50
C GLU A 326 5.09 -1.41 -0.71
N LYS A 327 4.65 -1.56 -1.96
CA LYS A 327 3.26 -1.88 -2.29
C LYS A 327 2.80 -3.22 -1.73
N ALA A 328 3.64 -4.25 -1.80
CA ALA A 328 3.30 -5.56 -1.23
C ALA A 328 3.20 -5.52 0.30
N TYR A 329 4.04 -4.72 0.96
CA TYR A 329 3.96 -4.52 2.39
C TYR A 329 2.74 -3.70 2.80
N ALA A 330 2.40 -2.65 2.07
CA ALA A 330 1.15 -1.90 2.25
C ALA A 330 -0.08 -2.81 2.11
N GLU A 331 -0.09 -3.73 1.15
CA GLU A 331 -1.17 -4.72 1.02
C GLU A 331 -1.21 -5.72 2.19
N LYS A 332 -0.05 -6.18 2.67
CA LYS A 332 0.06 -7.06 3.86
C LYS A 332 -0.52 -6.38 5.11
N GLU A 333 -0.18 -5.11 5.34
CA GLU A 333 -0.64 -4.34 6.50
C GLU A 333 -2.05 -3.76 6.31
N GLY A 334 -2.54 -3.72 5.07
CA GLY A 334 -3.92 -3.42 4.69
C GLY A 334 -4.12 -2.11 3.91
N SER A 335 -3.20 -1.14 4.03
CA SER A 335 -3.17 0.05 3.18
C SER A 335 -1.81 0.75 3.24
N PHE A 336 -1.56 1.70 2.34
CA PHE A 336 -0.37 2.58 2.44
C PHE A 336 -0.37 3.45 3.70
N GLY A 337 -1.56 3.84 4.21
CA GLY A 337 -1.65 4.62 5.45
C GLY A 337 -1.21 3.84 6.69
N GLU A 338 -1.31 2.50 6.66
CA GLU A 338 -0.93 1.64 7.79
C GLU A 338 0.60 1.47 7.93
N ILE A 339 1.38 1.85 6.91
CA ILE A 339 2.85 1.75 6.94
C ILE A 339 3.54 3.10 7.24
N GLU A 340 2.76 4.15 7.56
CA GLU A 340 3.31 5.43 7.98
C GLU A 340 3.86 5.38 9.41
N GLY A 341 5.15 5.69 9.55
CA GLY A 341 5.85 5.67 10.82
C GLY A 341 6.16 4.27 11.35
N GLY A 342 7.38 4.08 11.84
CA GLY A 342 7.84 2.79 12.33
C GLY A 342 9.33 2.81 12.62
N PHE A 343 9.91 1.63 12.86
CA PHE A 343 11.33 1.49 13.21
C PHE A 343 12.06 0.63 12.18
N PRO A 344 13.24 1.03 11.69
CA PRO A 344 14.01 0.22 10.74
C PRO A 344 14.32 -1.19 11.25
N SER A 345 14.40 -1.40 12.57
CA SER A 345 14.51 -2.73 13.19
C SER A 345 13.40 -3.67 12.77
N ASP A 346 12.15 -3.19 12.77
CA ASP A 346 10.94 -3.95 12.46
C ASP A 346 10.90 -4.29 10.96
N ALA A 347 11.35 -3.36 10.12
CA ALA A 347 11.50 -3.59 8.69
C ALA A 347 12.55 -4.66 8.41
N MET A 348 13.73 -4.57 9.04
CA MET A 348 14.76 -5.59 8.89
C MET A 348 14.29 -6.96 9.38
N GLU A 349 13.61 -7.05 10.53
CA GLU A 349 13.02 -8.30 11.05
C GLU A 349 12.00 -8.89 10.07
N THR A 350 11.14 -8.04 9.50
CA THR A 350 10.13 -8.46 8.52
C THR A 350 10.77 -9.00 7.24
N ILE A 351 11.89 -8.44 6.79
CA ILE A 351 12.58 -8.86 5.56
C ILE A 351 13.44 -10.11 5.79
N THR A 352 14.10 -10.22 6.94
CA THR A 352 15.10 -11.28 7.18
C THR A 352 14.54 -12.44 7.98
N GLY A 353 13.49 -12.22 8.77
CA GLY A 353 12.97 -13.18 9.74
C GLY A 353 13.86 -13.36 10.97
N HIS A 354 14.88 -12.53 11.16
CA HIS A 354 15.81 -12.58 12.29
C HIS A 354 15.63 -11.36 13.19
N ASP A 355 15.80 -11.54 14.51
CA ASP A 355 15.71 -10.46 15.50
C ASP A 355 16.74 -9.34 15.23
N SER A 356 16.32 -8.08 15.39
CA SER A 356 17.18 -6.90 15.34
C SER A 356 17.70 -6.50 16.74
N GLU A 357 18.82 -5.77 16.76
CA GLU A 357 19.38 -5.15 17.97
C GLU A 357 19.47 -3.62 17.81
N GLU A 358 19.02 -2.89 18.83
CA GLU A 358 19.18 -1.44 18.96
C GLU A 358 20.40 -1.10 19.84
N HIS A 359 21.22 -0.14 19.38
CA HIS A 359 22.40 0.34 20.08
C HIS A 359 22.30 1.85 20.34
N ASP A 360 22.82 2.29 21.51
CA ASP A 360 23.02 3.72 21.78
C ASP A 360 24.08 4.26 20.80
N PRO A 361 23.77 5.28 19.99
CA PRO A 361 24.74 5.85 19.06
C PRO A 361 26.07 6.23 19.74
N GLY A 362 26.04 6.71 20.98
CA GLY A 362 27.21 7.11 21.76
C GLY A 362 28.20 5.98 22.09
N ASP A 363 27.74 4.73 22.03
CA ASP A 363 28.56 3.53 22.26
C ASP A 363 29.10 2.92 20.95
N VAL A 364 28.61 3.37 19.79
CA VAL A 364 29.01 2.87 18.47
C VAL A 364 30.27 3.58 17.97
N SER A 365 31.26 2.79 17.54
CA SER A 365 32.53 3.28 16.99
C SER A 365 32.65 3.02 15.49
N GLU A 366 33.53 3.77 14.80
CA GLU A 366 33.87 3.51 13.38
C GLU A 366 34.33 2.06 13.17
N SER A 367 35.09 1.48 14.12
CA SER A 367 35.48 0.08 14.04
C SER A 367 34.30 -0.87 14.14
N GLN A 368 33.30 -0.56 14.96
CA GLN A 368 32.10 -1.37 15.11
C GLN A 368 31.26 -1.37 13.83
N ILE A 369 31.06 -0.19 13.22
CA ILE A 369 30.35 -0.06 11.93
C ILE A 369 31.04 -0.91 10.85
N ASN A 370 32.38 -0.83 10.78
CA ASN A 370 33.15 -1.61 9.82
C ASN A 370 33.12 -3.13 10.13
N GLU A 371 33.05 -3.52 11.40
CA GLU A 371 32.89 -4.92 11.81
C GLU A 371 31.53 -5.48 11.36
N TRP A 372 30.44 -4.73 11.53
CA TRP A 372 29.11 -5.12 11.03
C TRP A 372 29.09 -5.29 9.51
N ALA A 373 29.69 -4.35 8.77
CA ALA A 373 29.73 -4.40 7.31
C ALA A 373 30.58 -5.54 6.73
N THR A 374 31.62 -5.98 7.45
CA THR A 374 32.62 -6.96 6.96
C THR A 374 32.65 -8.29 7.71
N GLY A 375 31.81 -8.43 8.74
CA GLY A 375 31.69 -9.60 9.59
C GLY A 375 31.18 -10.84 8.85
N ASP A 376 31.23 -11.97 9.57
CA ASP A 376 30.62 -13.23 9.17
C ASP A 376 29.85 -13.82 10.37
N PRO A 377 28.51 -13.73 10.41
CA PRO A 377 27.66 -13.15 9.37
C PRO A 377 27.82 -11.62 9.23
N LYS A 378 27.47 -11.09 8.05
CA LYS A 378 27.33 -9.64 7.88
C LYS A 378 26.09 -9.13 8.62
N THR A 379 26.10 -7.86 8.96
CA THR A 379 25.03 -7.19 9.69
C THR A 379 24.56 -5.97 8.91
N ALA A 380 23.27 -5.92 8.59
CA ALA A 380 22.61 -4.73 8.04
C ALA A 380 22.51 -3.66 9.14
N VAL A 381 22.69 -2.39 8.76
CA VAL A 381 22.73 -1.27 9.72
C VAL A 381 21.90 -0.11 9.18
N SER A 382 20.89 0.28 9.95
CA SER A 382 20.08 1.48 9.73
C SER A 382 20.17 2.37 10.98
N VAL A 383 19.89 3.66 10.84
CA VAL A 383 19.90 4.61 11.96
C VAL A 383 18.69 5.52 11.91
N THR A 384 18.25 5.98 13.07
CA THR A 384 17.17 6.97 13.17
C THR A 384 17.71 8.23 13.82
N THR A 385 17.40 9.39 13.23
CA THR A 385 17.73 10.70 13.79
C THR A 385 16.80 11.08 14.93
N LYS A 386 17.22 12.01 15.79
CA LYS A 386 16.38 12.52 16.89
C LYS A 386 15.07 13.13 16.39
N PRO A 387 13.96 13.00 17.15
CA PRO A 387 12.69 13.62 16.80
C PRO A 387 12.80 15.14 16.82
N GLU A 388 11.86 15.85 16.19
CA GLU A 388 11.88 17.31 16.03
C GLU A 388 12.13 18.09 17.34
N ASP A 389 11.49 17.66 18.44
CA ASP A 389 11.62 18.31 19.74
C ASP A 389 13.03 18.20 20.36
N ASP A 390 13.83 17.21 19.93
CA ASP A 390 15.19 16.93 20.40
C ASP A 390 16.27 17.17 19.32
N ALA A 391 15.86 17.53 18.11
CA ALA A 391 16.72 17.74 16.94
C ALA A 391 17.34 19.15 16.93
N ASP A 392 18.17 19.42 17.93
CA ASP A 392 18.94 20.66 18.03
C ASP A 392 20.28 20.58 17.27
N GLY A 393 20.60 21.58 16.44
CA GLY A 393 21.93 21.72 15.81
C GLY A 393 21.91 22.35 14.41
N GLU A 394 23.08 22.72 13.88
CA GLU A 394 23.18 23.29 12.52
C GLU A 394 22.88 22.27 11.42
N ARG A 395 23.13 20.97 11.66
CA ARG A 395 22.84 19.89 10.70
C ARG A 395 21.34 19.74 10.38
N TYR A 396 20.48 20.11 11.33
CA TYR A 396 19.02 20.14 11.14
C TYR A 396 18.50 21.45 10.55
N LYS A 397 19.35 22.48 10.39
CA LYS A 397 18.92 23.81 9.91
C LYS A 397 19.10 24.00 8.41
N ASP A 398 20.02 23.26 7.81
CA ASP A 398 20.31 23.29 6.37
C ASP A 398 19.82 22.01 5.67
N ASP A 399 18.83 21.30 6.25
CA ASP A 399 18.28 20.02 5.77
C ASP A 399 19.33 18.96 5.47
N THR A 400 20.48 19.02 6.16
CA THR A 400 21.55 18.04 6.00
C THR A 400 21.24 16.74 6.72
N LEU A 401 20.56 16.83 7.86
CA LEU A 401 19.86 15.73 8.49
C LEU A 401 18.41 16.17 8.70
N VAL A 402 17.50 15.25 8.48
CA VAL A 402 16.07 15.40 8.69
C VAL A 402 15.73 14.84 10.07
N PRO A 403 15.02 15.57 10.96
CA PRO A 403 14.59 15.04 12.26
C PRO A 403 13.60 13.87 12.14
N GLY A 404 13.67 12.92 13.06
CA GLY A 404 12.75 11.78 13.14
C GLY A 404 12.73 10.90 11.89
N HIS A 405 13.84 10.87 11.16
CA HIS A 405 13.99 10.23 9.86
C HIS A 405 15.03 9.11 9.90
N ALA A 406 14.75 8.03 9.18
CA ALA A 406 15.62 6.87 9.06
C ALA A 406 16.63 7.01 7.91
N TYR A 407 17.81 6.42 8.07
CA TYR A 407 18.90 6.41 7.09
C TYR A 407 19.60 5.05 7.05
N ILE A 408 20.16 4.72 5.89
CA ILE A 408 20.95 3.50 5.68
C ILE A 408 22.42 3.81 5.92
N VAL A 409 23.15 2.97 6.66
CA VAL A 409 24.60 3.16 6.85
C VAL A 409 25.38 2.48 5.71
N LYS A 410 25.97 3.29 4.83
CA LYS A 410 26.78 2.79 3.69
C LYS A 410 28.22 2.42 4.09
N GLY A 411 28.68 2.92 5.24
CA GLY A 411 29.99 2.56 5.81
C GLY A 411 30.66 3.71 6.54
N ALA A 412 31.82 3.44 7.17
CA ALA A 412 32.56 4.42 7.94
C ALA A 412 34.07 4.42 7.64
N LYS A 413 34.66 5.60 7.46
CA LYS A 413 36.07 5.77 7.13
C LYS A 413 36.60 7.15 7.53
N ASP A 414 37.82 7.19 8.06
CA ASP A 414 38.57 8.42 8.35
C ASP A 414 37.81 9.36 9.33
N GLY A 415 37.14 8.77 10.34
CA GLY A 415 36.36 9.50 11.34
C GLY A 415 35.00 9.99 10.86
N ARG A 416 34.51 9.47 9.72
CA ARG A 416 33.23 9.86 9.12
C ARG A 416 32.38 8.65 8.78
N VAL A 417 31.07 8.81 8.88
CA VAL A 417 30.06 7.82 8.46
C VAL A 417 29.35 8.36 7.23
N THR A 418 29.15 7.49 6.24
CA THR A 418 28.33 7.77 5.05
C THR A 418 26.96 7.16 5.30
N LEU A 419 25.95 8.01 5.28
CA LEU A 419 24.55 7.66 5.40
C LEU A 419 23.88 7.85 4.04
N TYR A 420 22.93 7.02 3.69
CA TYR A 420 22.04 7.24 2.56
C TYR A 420 20.68 7.65 3.10
N ASN A 421 20.22 8.84 2.69
CA ASN A 421 18.88 9.31 2.93
C ASN A 421 17.96 8.61 1.91
N PRO A 422 16.89 7.90 2.34
CA PRO A 422 15.95 7.27 1.40
C PRO A 422 15.30 8.27 0.43
N TRP A 423 15.45 9.58 0.63
CA TRP A 423 15.15 10.64 -0.34
C TRP A 423 16.19 10.77 -1.48
N GLY A 424 16.85 9.68 -1.88
CA GLY A 424 17.69 9.64 -3.07
C GLY A 424 19.10 10.26 -2.95
N HIS A 425 19.66 10.46 -1.75
CA HIS A 425 20.98 11.11 -1.64
C HIS A 425 21.82 10.72 -0.43
N GLU A 426 23.15 10.74 -0.60
CA GLU A 426 24.10 10.49 0.47
C GLU A 426 24.36 11.72 1.35
N VAL A 427 24.54 11.48 2.65
CA VAL A 427 24.97 12.44 3.65
C VAL A 427 26.20 11.92 4.38
N SER A 428 27.21 12.76 4.55
CA SER A 428 28.39 12.42 5.34
C SER A 428 28.44 13.20 6.66
N VAL A 429 28.59 12.47 7.76
CA VAL A 429 28.69 13.00 9.13
C VAL A 429 30.00 12.59 9.79
N THR A 430 30.52 13.38 10.72
CA THR A 430 31.62 12.96 11.60
C THR A 430 31.12 11.93 12.61
N MET A 431 32.02 11.17 13.23
CA MET A 431 31.64 10.29 14.34
C MET A 431 30.99 11.06 15.50
N ASP A 432 31.49 12.26 15.84
CA ASP A 432 30.88 13.08 16.89
C ASP A 432 29.43 13.45 16.54
N GLU A 433 29.16 13.82 15.29
CA GLU A 433 27.82 14.15 14.80
C GLU A 433 26.91 12.93 14.77
N PHE A 434 27.41 11.78 14.31
CA PHE A 434 26.70 10.49 14.34
C PHE A 434 26.25 10.17 15.77
N GLN A 435 27.16 10.27 16.74
CA GLN A 435 26.88 9.97 18.15
C GLN A 435 25.94 11.01 18.80
N SER A 436 25.98 12.27 18.36
CA SER A 436 25.22 13.35 19.00
C SER A 436 23.85 13.61 18.40
N HIS A 437 23.63 13.29 17.12
CA HIS A 437 22.40 13.63 16.40
C HIS A 437 21.48 12.44 16.17
N LEU A 438 21.96 11.20 16.27
CA LEU A 438 21.11 10.02 16.15
C LEU A 438 20.38 9.72 17.46
N GLN A 439 19.22 9.09 17.32
CA GLN A 439 18.42 8.50 18.40
C GLN A 439 18.80 7.05 18.60
N SER A 440 18.89 6.27 17.52
CA SER A 440 19.17 4.83 17.54
C SER A 440 20.14 4.42 16.44
N VAL A 441 20.85 3.32 16.67
CA VAL A 441 21.51 2.52 15.64
C VAL A 441 20.92 1.13 15.67
N ASP A 442 20.23 0.76 14.60
CA ASP A 442 19.49 -0.49 14.47
C ASP A 442 20.29 -1.46 13.59
N THR A 443 20.42 -2.70 14.05
CA THR A 443 21.24 -3.72 13.39
C THR A 443 20.51 -5.03 13.22
N ASN A 444 20.71 -5.71 12.11
CA ASN A 444 20.12 -7.03 11.85
C ASN A 444 21.17 -7.99 11.28
N SER A 445 21.43 -9.09 11.99
CA SER A 445 22.43 -10.08 11.60
C SER A 445 21.87 -11.03 10.54
N LEU A 446 22.51 -11.11 9.36
CA LEU A 446 22.00 -11.89 8.22
C LEU A 446 22.44 -13.37 8.23
N GLY A 447 22.97 -13.85 9.36
CA GLY A 447 23.41 -15.23 9.50
C GLY A 447 22.24 -16.20 9.56
N LYS A 448 22.36 -17.34 8.85
CA LYS A 448 21.38 -18.43 8.97
C LYS A 448 21.61 -19.17 10.29
N ASP A 449 20.57 -19.26 11.13
CA ASP A 449 20.57 -20.10 12.34
C ASP A 449 20.71 -21.62 12.05
#